data_AF-A0A8S3IZD4-F1
#
_entry.id   AF-A0A8S3IZD4-F1
#
_cell.length_a   1.000
_cell.length_b   1.000
_cell.length_c   1.000
_cell.angle_alpha   90.00
_cell.angle_beta   90.00
_cell.angle_gamma   90.00
#
_symmetry.space_group_name_H-M   'P 1'
#
loop_
_entity.id
_entity.type
_entity.pdbx_description
1 polymer ?
#
loop_
_entity_poly.entity_id
_entity_poly.type
_entity_poly.pdbx_seq_one_letter_code
_entity_poly.pdbx_strand_id
1 'polypeptide(L)'
;FFYRVSIEELQKHTELDTDQENEFTVEEVRSILGADSVNFDEFNVTVFEQISNSYKKLPQPSTEAAAHLEDVTEKIDEALKQQEEATTTTSGTKGDYEEVTDHHHDDDSHHRHHHEDVDHHHHDEIITTVATSLDHGKHIHDDTAPEYDDETKKLMEIADHARNEYNEVERKVHDVKRQIEDLRKQADVDVGPHGEYAAFMDHCFD
;
A
#
# COMPACT_ATOMS: atom_id res chain seq x y z
N PHE A 1 -33.25 5.78 -1.43
CA PHE A 1 -33.01 4.33 -1.35
C PHE A 1 -33.11 3.92 0.11
N PHE A 2 -34.04 3.04 0.48
CA PHE A 2 -34.11 2.51 1.83
C PHE A 2 -33.14 1.34 1.93
N TYR A 3 -32.13 1.44 2.78
CA TYR A 3 -31.20 0.33 3.01
C TYR A 3 -31.95 -0.80 3.71
N ARG A 4 -31.84 -2.01 3.16
CA ARG A 4 -32.43 -3.22 3.69
C ARG A 4 -31.37 -4.29 3.81
N VAL A 5 -31.32 -4.92 4.97
CA VAL A 5 -30.44 -6.05 5.21
C VAL A 5 -31.21 -7.32 4.81
N SER A 6 -30.66 -8.07 3.87
CA SER A 6 -31.24 -9.33 3.40
C SER A 6 -30.52 -10.54 4.00
N ILE A 7 -31.12 -11.73 3.85
CA ILE A 7 -30.49 -12.99 4.25
C ILE A 7 -29.12 -13.16 3.56
N GLU A 8 -29.05 -12.93 2.25
CA GLU A 8 -27.82 -13.08 1.46
C GLU A 8 -26.68 -12.16 1.93
N GLU A 9 -27.02 -10.99 2.46
CA GLU A 9 -26.06 -10.06 3.02
C GLU A 9 -25.52 -10.58 4.34
N LEU A 10 -26.40 -11.02 5.25
CA LEU A 10 -25.98 -11.51 6.56
C LEU A 10 -25.19 -12.82 6.46
N GLN A 11 -25.52 -13.71 5.51
CA GLN A 11 -24.82 -14.99 5.30
C GLN A 11 -23.34 -14.86 4.95
N LYS A 12 -22.90 -13.71 4.42
CA LYS A 12 -21.49 -13.44 4.13
C LYS A 12 -20.65 -13.29 5.40
N HIS A 13 -21.30 -13.09 6.54
CA HIS A 13 -20.66 -12.91 7.83
C HIS A 13 -20.58 -14.25 8.56
N THR A 14 -19.62 -15.09 8.17
CA THR A 14 -19.38 -16.38 8.84
C THR A 14 -18.95 -16.20 10.29
N GLU A 15 -18.52 -15.01 10.71
CA GLU A 15 -18.27 -14.66 12.11
C GLU A 15 -19.52 -14.61 12.99
N LEU A 16 -20.72 -14.59 12.39
CA LEU A 16 -21.99 -14.62 13.09
C LEU A 16 -22.53 -16.03 13.34
N ASP A 17 -21.84 -17.02 12.79
CA ASP A 17 -22.10 -18.43 13.04
C ASP A 17 -22.13 -18.70 14.55
N THR A 18 -23.27 -19.21 15.02
CA THR A 18 -23.53 -19.46 16.45
C THR A 18 -23.20 -20.90 16.84
N ASP A 19 -23.24 -21.84 15.91
CA ASP A 19 -23.02 -23.26 16.16
C ASP A 19 -21.60 -23.75 15.83
N GLN A 20 -20.78 -22.87 15.25
CA GLN A 20 -19.37 -23.14 14.88
C GLN A 20 -19.25 -24.25 13.82
N GLU A 21 -20.31 -24.50 13.05
CA GLU A 21 -20.26 -25.39 11.89
C GLU A 21 -19.51 -24.75 10.70
N ASN A 22 -18.97 -23.55 10.90
CA ASN A 22 -18.10 -22.81 9.99
C ASN A 22 -18.86 -22.27 8.76
N GLU A 23 -20.19 -22.26 8.84
CA GLU A 23 -21.12 -21.81 7.82
C GLU A 23 -22.34 -21.16 8.48
N PHE A 24 -22.62 -19.89 8.15
CA PHE A 24 -23.79 -19.21 8.66
C PHE A 24 -24.99 -19.47 7.73
N THR A 25 -25.84 -20.40 8.15
CA THR A 25 -26.88 -20.99 7.30
C THR A 25 -28.10 -20.07 7.14
N VAL A 26 -28.87 -20.29 6.07
CA VAL A 26 -30.11 -19.52 5.78
C VAL A 26 -31.10 -19.59 6.95
N GLU A 27 -31.16 -20.74 7.63
CA GLU A 27 -32.09 -20.98 8.72
C GLU A 27 -31.72 -20.18 9.97
N GLU A 28 -30.43 -20.08 10.29
CA GLU A 28 -29.94 -19.24 11.39
C GLU A 28 -30.16 -17.75 11.09
N VAL A 29 -29.86 -17.31 9.86
CA VAL A 29 -30.09 -15.93 9.45
C VAL A 29 -31.57 -15.59 9.52
N ARG A 30 -32.45 -16.48 9.07
CA ARG A 30 -33.90 -16.31 9.15
C ARG A 30 -34.40 -16.35 10.60
N SER A 31 -33.78 -17.13 11.47
CA SER A 31 -34.09 -17.14 12.91
C SER A 31 -33.81 -15.78 13.56
N ILE A 32 -32.74 -15.11 13.12
CA ILE A 32 -32.32 -13.80 13.63
C ILE A 32 -33.14 -12.66 13.00
N LEU A 33 -33.31 -12.64 11.66
CA LEU A 33 -34.05 -11.59 10.96
C LEU A 33 -35.57 -11.70 11.13
N GLY A 34 -36.11 -12.90 11.34
CA GLY A 34 -37.55 -13.17 11.37
C GLY A 34 -38.28 -12.99 10.03
N ALA A 35 -37.61 -12.44 9.01
CA ALA A 35 -38.12 -12.16 7.67
C ALA A 35 -37.01 -12.30 6.61
N ASP A 36 -37.38 -12.29 5.32
CA ASP A 36 -36.40 -12.41 4.22
C ASP A 36 -35.51 -11.15 4.05
N SER A 37 -35.99 -10.01 4.51
CA SER A 37 -35.21 -8.76 4.62
C SER A 37 -35.85 -7.83 5.64
N VAL A 38 -35.04 -7.03 6.32
CA VAL A 38 -35.48 -6.02 7.30
C VAL A 38 -34.90 -4.65 6.94
N ASN A 39 -35.60 -3.57 7.31
CA ASN A 39 -35.05 -2.21 7.11
C ASN A 39 -33.97 -1.92 8.16
N PHE A 40 -33.13 -0.92 7.89
CA PHE A 40 -32.05 -0.51 8.80
C PHE A 40 -32.52 -0.21 10.24
N ASP A 41 -33.64 0.52 10.40
CA ASP A 41 -34.16 0.85 11.73
C ASP A 41 -34.59 -0.40 12.53
N GLU A 42 -35.18 -1.38 11.84
CA GLU A 42 -35.59 -2.65 12.43
C GLU A 42 -34.37 -3.50 12.75
N PHE A 43 -33.44 -3.62 11.81
CA PHE A 43 -32.17 -4.31 12.01
C PHE A 43 -31.42 -3.78 13.24
N ASN A 44 -31.27 -2.47 13.39
CA ASN A 44 -30.50 -1.88 14.48
C ASN A 44 -31.15 -2.12 15.86
N VAL A 45 -32.48 -2.20 15.92
CA VAL A 45 -33.20 -2.38 17.18
C VAL A 45 -33.35 -3.85 17.57
N THR A 46 -33.63 -4.74 16.62
CA THR A 46 -33.97 -6.15 16.93
C THR A 46 -32.85 -7.12 16.60
N VAL A 47 -32.23 -6.98 15.43
CA VAL A 47 -31.24 -7.93 14.92
C VAL A 47 -29.85 -7.65 15.49
N PHE A 48 -29.44 -6.37 15.53
CA PHE A 48 -28.10 -5.97 15.92
C PHE A 48 -27.77 -6.35 17.36
N GLU A 49 -28.72 -6.25 18.29
CA GLU A 49 -28.50 -6.68 19.68
C GLU A 49 -28.14 -8.17 19.77
N GLN A 50 -28.77 -9.01 18.93
CA GLN A 50 -28.54 -10.46 18.90
C GLN A 50 -27.15 -10.81 18.34
N ILE A 51 -26.71 -10.13 17.27
CA ILE A 51 -25.44 -10.44 16.59
C ILE A 51 -24.23 -9.64 17.13
N SER A 52 -24.44 -8.52 17.83
CA SER A 52 -23.36 -7.65 18.33
C SER A 52 -22.37 -8.36 19.26
N ASN A 53 -22.82 -9.39 19.97
CA ASN A 53 -21.98 -10.16 20.88
C ASN A 53 -21.01 -11.10 20.14
N SER A 54 -21.34 -11.54 18.93
CA SER A 54 -20.44 -12.33 18.09
C SER A 54 -19.27 -11.49 17.60
N TYR A 55 -19.53 -10.23 17.19
CA TYR A 55 -18.46 -9.29 16.82
C TYR A 55 -17.50 -8.95 17.97
N LYS A 56 -17.96 -8.93 19.23
CA LYS A 56 -17.11 -8.67 20.40
C LYS A 56 -16.21 -9.84 20.79
N LYS A 57 -16.52 -11.05 20.32
CA LYS A 57 -15.73 -12.26 20.56
C LYS A 57 -14.60 -12.44 19.56
N LEU A 58 -14.49 -11.59 18.53
CA LEU A 58 -13.25 -11.53 17.76
C LEU A 58 -12.11 -11.23 18.73
N PRO A 59 -11.02 -12.00 18.72
CA PRO A 59 -9.80 -11.54 19.35
C PRO A 59 -9.48 -10.20 18.69
N GLN A 60 -9.51 -9.13 19.48
CA GLN A 60 -8.76 -7.92 19.12
C GLN A 60 -7.36 -8.40 18.73
N PRO A 61 -6.74 -7.86 17.66
CA PRO A 61 -5.36 -8.23 17.32
C PRO A 61 -4.54 -8.10 18.59
N SER A 62 -4.15 -9.25 19.14
CA SER A 62 -3.46 -9.34 20.41
C SER A 62 -2.18 -8.52 20.25
N THR A 63 -1.89 -7.68 21.23
CA THR A 63 -0.61 -6.96 21.39
C THR A 63 0.62 -7.89 21.31
N GLU A 64 0.43 -9.20 21.29
CA GLU A 64 1.46 -10.22 21.04
C GLU A 64 1.97 -10.22 19.58
N ALA A 65 1.14 -9.87 18.60
CA ALA A 65 1.60 -9.65 17.21
C ALA A 65 2.42 -8.35 17.08
N ALA A 66 2.17 -7.36 17.93
CA ALA A 66 2.98 -6.15 18.05
C ALA A 66 4.29 -6.42 18.80
N ALA A 67 4.27 -7.26 19.85
CA ALA A 67 5.46 -7.63 20.60
C ALA A 67 6.49 -8.43 19.78
N HIS A 68 6.05 -9.26 18.82
CA HIS A 68 6.98 -9.94 17.91
C HIS A 68 7.62 -8.99 16.90
N LEU A 69 6.99 -7.85 16.58
CA LEU A 69 7.61 -6.81 15.75
C LEU A 69 8.63 -5.99 16.55
N GLU A 70 8.38 -5.71 17.83
CA GLU A 70 9.30 -5.00 18.73
C GLU A 70 10.59 -5.81 19.02
N ASP A 71 10.48 -7.13 19.28
CA ASP A 71 11.67 -7.99 19.55
C ASP A 71 12.60 -8.13 18.33
N VAL A 72 12.06 -8.02 17.10
CA VAL A 72 12.86 -8.05 15.87
C VAL A 72 13.49 -6.68 15.59
N THR A 73 12.81 -5.57 15.88
CA THR A 73 13.37 -4.23 15.66
C THR A 73 14.49 -3.91 16.65
N GLU A 74 14.38 -4.34 17.91
CA GLU A 74 15.41 -4.06 18.92
C GLU A 74 16.73 -4.79 18.62
N LYS A 75 16.68 -6.02 18.08
CA LYS A 75 17.87 -6.79 17.67
C LYS A 75 18.58 -6.21 16.44
N ILE A 76 17.84 -5.54 15.55
CA ILE A 76 18.41 -4.89 14.35
C ILE A 76 19.15 -3.60 14.74
N ASP A 77 18.59 -2.80 15.65
CA ASP A 77 19.22 -1.56 16.13
C ASP A 77 20.51 -1.82 16.94
N GLU A 78 20.57 -2.93 17.69
CA GLU A 78 21.75 -3.30 18.46
C GLU A 78 22.91 -3.78 17.57
N ALA A 79 22.61 -4.42 16.44
CA ALA A 79 23.59 -4.84 15.44
C ALA A 79 24.17 -3.65 14.66
N LEU A 80 23.37 -2.62 14.37
CA LEU A 80 23.79 -1.44 13.62
C LEU A 80 24.78 -0.57 14.42
N LYS A 81 24.61 -0.48 15.74
CA LYS A 81 25.52 0.27 16.64
C LYS A 81 26.91 -0.33 16.78
N GLN A 82 27.06 -1.65 16.63
CA GLN A 82 28.37 -2.31 16.75
C GLN A 82 29.24 -2.12 15.49
N GLN A 83 28.65 -1.71 14.36
CA GLN A 83 29.36 -1.51 13.11
C GLN A 83 29.92 -0.08 12.95
N GLU A 84 29.44 0.90 13.71
CA GLU A 84 29.92 2.30 13.66
C GLU A 84 31.21 2.57 14.46
N GLU A 85 31.60 1.73 15.42
CA GLU A 85 32.78 1.99 16.26
C GLU A 85 34.14 1.60 15.64
N ALA A 86 34.17 1.03 14.42
CA ALA A 86 35.41 0.53 13.81
C ALA A 86 36.09 1.48 12.80
N THR A 87 35.53 2.65 12.49
CA THR A 87 36.06 3.54 11.42
C THR A 87 36.29 4.98 11.86
N THR A 88 37.01 5.17 12.97
CA THR A 88 37.69 6.46 13.25
C THR A 88 39.20 6.31 13.14
N THR A 89 39.79 6.75 12.02
CA THR A 89 41.14 7.36 11.96
C THR A 89 41.34 8.14 10.64
N THR A 90 41.21 9.47 10.75
CA THR A 90 42.04 10.52 10.12
C THR A 90 41.90 10.82 8.63
N SER A 91 41.27 11.96 8.30
CA SER A 91 41.95 13.21 7.92
C SER A 91 40.97 14.16 7.21
N GLY A 92 40.86 15.39 7.70
CA GLY A 92 39.88 16.36 7.22
C GLY A 92 40.24 17.06 5.91
N THR A 93 39.26 17.77 5.35
CA THR A 93 39.42 19.03 4.62
C THR A 93 38.08 19.77 4.66
N LYS A 94 38.12 21.03 5.10
CA LYS A 94 37.03 22.00 5.04
C LYS A 94 36.77 22.41 3.58
N GLY A 95 35.50 22.46 3.17
CA GLY A 95 34.98 23.20 2.02
C GLY A 95 33.46 23.28 2.21
N ASP A 96 32.96 24.39 2.73
CA ASP A 96 32.35 25.49 1.97
C ASP A 96 30.96 25.11 1.43
N TYR A 97 29.93 25.55 2.14
CA TYR A 97 28.53 25.28 1.85
C TYR A 97 27.98 26.48 1.06
N GLU A 98 27.79 26.32 -0.24
CA GLU A 98 26.96 27.26 -1.00
C GLU A 98 25.49 26.88 -0.84
N GLU A 99 24.72 27.85 -0.34
CA GLU A 99 23.28 27.88 -0.19
C GLU A 99 22.61 27.86 -1.58
N VAL A 100 22.06 26.71 -1.97
CA VAL A 100 21.28 26.60 -3.21
C VAL A 100 19.82 26.93 -2.89
N THR A 101 19.41 28.11 -3.34
CA THR A 101 18.04 28.61 -3.34
C THR A 101 17.09 27.65 -4.06
N ASP A 102 16.01 27.28 -3.37
CA ASP A 102 14.87 26.52 -3.88
C ASP A 102 14.16 27.33 -4.99
N HIS A 103 14.23 26.84 -6.22
CA HIS A 103 13.42 27.30 -7.34
C HIS A 103 12.36 26.24 -7.63
N HIS A 104 11.19 26.43 -7.02
CA HIS A 104 9.93 25.82 -7.45
C HIS A 104 9.71 26.09 -8.95
N HIS A 105 9.74 25.03 -9.75
CA HIS A 105 9.17 25.04 -11.10
C HIS A 105 7.96 24.10 -11.08
N ASP A 106 6.79 24.71 -11.07
CA ASP A 106 5.54 24.12 -11.54
C ASP A 106 5.72 23.84 -13.04
N ASP A 107 5.81 22.58 -13.45
CA ASP A 107 5.64 22.19 -14.85
C ASP A 107 4.65 21.03 -14.94
N ASP A 108 3.41 21.43 -15.20
CA ASP A 108 2.26 20.61 -15.58
C ASP A 108 2.52 20.02 -16.96
N SER A 109 3.15 18.84 -17.00
CA SER A 109 3.40 18.10 -18.24
C SER A 109 2.70 16.75 -18.20
N HIS A 110 1.56 16.69 -18.90
CA HIS A 110 0.79 15.49 -19.21
C HIS A 110 1.65 14.42 -19.91
N HIS A 111 2.31 13.56 -19.13
CA HIS A 111 3.06 12.43 -19.66
C HIS A 111 2.12 11.26 -19.99
N ARG A 112 1.68 11.17 -21.25
CA ARG A 112 1.13 9.94 -21.82
C ARG A 112 2.25 8.88 -21.79
N HIS A 113 2.09 7.81 -21.02
CA HIS A 113 2.99 6.66 -21.03
C HIS A 113 2.81 5.89 -22.35
N HIS A 114 3.64 6.18 -23.34
CA HIS A 114 3.90 5.29 -24.47
C HIS A 114 5.08 4.39 -24.06
N HIS A 115 4.81 3.11 -23.89
CA HIS A 115 5.81 2.10 -23.56
C HIS A 115 6.62 1.82 -24.84
N GLU A 116 7.79 2.42 -24.98
CA GLU A 116 8.76 2.04 -25.99
C GLU A 116 10.00 1.51 -25.26
N ASP A 117 10.25 0.21 -25.44
CA ASP A 117 11.43 -0.50 -24.96
C ASP A 117 12.67 0.07 -25.67
N VAL A 118 13.47 0.88 -24.97
CA VAL A 118 14.73 1.43 -25.49
C VAL A 118 15.91 0.71 -24.87
N ASP A 119 16.54 -0.11 -25.71
CA ASP A 119 17.83 -0.77 -25.58
C ASP A 119 18.94 0.23 -25.18
N HIS A 120 19.52 0.05 -23.99
CA HIS A 120 20.50 0.97 -23.41
C HIS A 120 21.92 0.63 -23.89
N HIS A 121 22.30 1.17 -25.05
CA HIS A 121 23.67 1.09 -25.55
C HIS A 121 24.64 1.96 -24.74
N HIS A 122 25.67 1.27 -24.25
CA HIS A 122 26.94 1.72 -23.66
C HIS A 122 27.50 3.03 -24.25
N HIS A 123 27.86 3.98 -23.39
CA HIS A 123 28.89 4.97 -23.67
C HIS A 123 29.87 5.03 -22.51
N ASP A 124 30.94 4.25 -22.64
CA ASP A 124 32.25 4.60 -22.11
C ASP A 124 32.70 5.91 -22.77
N GLU A 125 33.20 6.88 -22.01
CA GLU A 125 34.44 7.60 -22.33
C GLU A 125 34.95 8.48 -21.16
N ILE A 126 36.11 8.06 -20.62
CA ILE A 126 37.31 8.86 -20.28
C ILE A 126 37.25 9.84 -19.09
N ILE A 127 37.87 9.42 -17.98
CA ILE A 127 38.93 10.22 -17.33
C ILE A 127 40.16 9.33 -17.09
N THR A 128 41.18 9.55 -17.92
CA THR A 128 42.55 9.02 -17.77
C THR A 128 43.37 9.96 -16.87
N THR A 129 44.39 9.38 -16.21
CA THR A 129 45.51 9.97 -15.41
C THR A 129 45.30 9.89 -13.88
N VAL A 130 46.19 9.36 -13.03
CA VAL A 130 47.64 9.11 -13.06
C VAL A 130 47.97 7.83 -12.26
N ALA A 131 48.99 7.09 -12.70
CA ALA A 131 49.50 5.84 -12.16
C ALA A 131 49.99 5.88 -10.69
N THR A 132 49.66 4.82 -9.94
CA THR A 132 50.62 4.17 -9.01
C THR A 132 50.48 2.66 -9.17
N SER A 133 51.52 2.04 -9.72
CA SER A 133 51.63 0.58 -9.86
C SER A 133 51.91 -0.05 -8.51
N LEU A 134 50.94 -0.76 -7.95
CA LEU A 134 51.16 -1.83 -6.99
C LEU A 134 50.28 -3.01 -7.40
N ASP A 135 50.94 -3.99 -8.00
CA ASP A 135 50.56 -5.39 -8.12
C ASP A 135 49.69 -5.85 -6.95
N HIS A 136 48.39 -6.09 -7.20
CA HIS A 136 47.55 -7.05 -6.49
C HIS A 136 46.35 -7.39 -7.37
N GLY A 137 46.34 -8.64 -7.86
CA GLY A 137 45.13 -9.41 -8.11
C GLY A 137 44.17 -8.86 -9.16
N LYS A 138 44.13 -9.54 -10.30
CA LYS A 138 43.01 -9.57 -11.24
C LYS A 138 41.68 -9.81 -10.48
N HIS A 139 41.03 -8.75 -10.00
CA HIS A 139 39.63 -8.82 -9.60
C HIS A 139 38.85 -8.86 -10.90
N ILE A 140 38.62 -10.08 -11.38
CA ILE A 140 37.48 -10.35 -12.25
C ILE A 140 36.29 -9.85 -11.42
N HIS A 141 35.69 -8.73 -11.84
CA HIS A 141 34.35 -8.37 -11.38
C HIS A 141 33.44 -9.48 -11.89
N ASP A 142 33.34 -10.53 -11.09
CA ASP A 142 32.22 -11.42 -11.15
C ASP A 142 31.05 -10.54 -10.71
N ASP A 143 30.22 -10.08 -11.66
CA ASP A 143 28.89 -9.48 -11.42
C ASP A 143 27.91 -10.51 -10.81
N THR A 144 28.45 -11.51 -10.13
CA THR A 144 27.71 -12.48 -9.38
C THR A 144 27.43 -11.84 -8.04
N ALA A 145 26.20 -11.34 -7.86
CA ALA A 145 25.72 -10.83 -6.58
C ALA A 145 26.16 -11.80 -5.46
N PRO A 146 26.69 -11.29 -4.32
CA PRO A 146 27.11 -12.15 -3.23
C PRO A 146 25.99 -13.09 -2.85
N GLU A 147 26.29 -14.39 -2.75
CA GLU A 147 25.29 -15.34 -2.33
C GLU A 147 24.97 -15.12 -0.85
N TYR A 148 23.82 -14.49 -0.59
CA TYR A 148 23.31 -14.28 0.75
C TYR A 148 23.00 -15.61 1.44
N ASP A 149 23.11 -15.62 2.76
CA ASP A 149 22.65 -16.73 3.59
C ASP A 149 21.12 -16.89 3.50
N ASP A 150 20.63 -18.09 3.84
CA ASP A 150 19.22 -18.44 3.69
C ASP A 150 18.28 -17.62 4.59
N GLU A 151 18.78 -17.07 5.70
CA GLU A 151 18.00 -16.21 6.59
C GLU A 151 17.82 -14.83 5.97
N THR A 152 18.90 -14.23 5.47
CA THR A 152 18.88 -12.96 4.72
C THR A 152 18.00 -13.05 3.48
N LYS A 153 18.07 -14.15 2.71
CA LYS A 153 17.20 -14.35 1.53
C LYS A 153 15.71 -14.32 1.89
N LYS A 154 15.33 -14.94 3.01
CA LYS A 154 13.93 -14.92 3.49
C LYS A 154 13.51 -13.51 3.90
N LEU A 155 14.38 -12.77 4.58
CA LEU A 155 14.10 -11.39 4.96
C LEU A 155 13.90 -10.49 3.73
N MET A 156 14.72 -10.69 2.69
CA MET A 156 14.55 -9.99 1.41
C MET A 156 13.21 -10.34 0.76
N GLU A 157 12.85 -11.62 0.68
CA GLU A 157 11.57 -12.07 0.11
C GLU A 157 10.37 -11.46 0.86
N ILE A 158 10.39 -11.46 2.19
CA ILE A 158 9.34 -10.85 3.01
C ILE A 158 9.27 -9.33 2.76
N ALA A 159 10.41 -8.65 2.72
CA ALA A 159 10.46 -7.21 2.48
C ALA A 159 9.94 -6.85 1.10
N ASP A 160 10.32 -7.59 0.07
CA ASP A 160 9.86 -7.36 -1.31
C ASP A 160 8.38 -7.66 -1.46
N HIS A 161 7.88 -8.72 -0.83
CA HIS A 161 6.45 -9.00 -0.76
C HIS A 161 5.70 -7.83 -0.12
N ALA A 162 6.14 -7.34 1.04
CA ALA A 162 5.50 -6.23 1.74
C ALA A 162 5.51 -4.94 0.91
N ARG A 163 6.61 -4.63 0.22
CA ARG A 163 6.69 -3.49 -0.71
C ARG A 163 5.70 -3.62 -1.85
N ASN A 164 5.59 -4.81 -2.44
CA ASN A 164 4.68 -5.06 -3.54
C ASN A 164 3.22 -4.90 -3.12
N GLU A 165 2.83 -5.47 -1.98
CA GLU A 165 1.48 -5.32 -1.43
C GLU A 165 1.16 -3.86 -1.11
N TYR A 166 2.08 -3.13 -0.46
CA TYR A 166 1.91 -1.71 -0.19
C TYR A 166 1.68 -0.92 -1.49
N ASN A 167 2.55 -1.13 -2.49
CA ASN A 167 2.46 -0.43 -3.77
C ASN A 167 1.16 -0.75 -4.52
N GLU A 168 0.66 -1.99 -4.44
CA GLU A 168 -0.61 -2.36 -5.04
C GLU A 168 -1.79 -1.63 -4.36
N VAL A 169 -1.81 -1.59 -3.03
CA VAL A 169 -2.85 -0.89 -2.28
C VAL A 169 -2.78 0.62 -2.50
N GLU A 170 -1.59 1.21 -2.51
CA GLU A 170 -1.38 2.63 -2.77
C GLU A 170 -1.91 3.04 -4.16
N ARG A 171 -1.64 2.23 -5.19
CA ARG A 171 -2.20 2.42 -6.54
C ARG A 171 -3.73 2.41 -6.52
N LYS A 172 -4.34 1.43 -5.84
CA LYS A 172 -5.82 1.34 -5.71
C LYS A 172 -6.40 2.54 -4.96
N VAL A 173 -5.75 2.99 -3.89
CA VAL A 173 -6.17 4.17 -3.14
C VAL A 173 -6.13 5.42 -4.02
N HIS A 174 -5.06 5.58 -4.80
CA HIS A 174 -4.94 6.70 -5.71
C HIS A 174 -5.99 6.67 -6.83
N ASP A 175 -6.28 5.49 -7.40
CA ASP A 175 -7.34 5.32 -8.40
C ASP A 175 -8.72 5.70 -7.84
N VAL A 176 -9.08 5.20 -6.66
CA VAL A 176 -10.35 5.55 -6.00
C VAL A 176 -10.42 7.04 -5.66
N LYS A 177 -9.32 7.65 -5.22
CA LYS A 177 -9.28 9.11 -4.97
C LYS A 177 -9.57 9.90 -6.24
N ARG A 178 -8.96 9.53 -7.37
CA ARG A 178 -9.23 10.15 -8.67
C ARG A 178 -10.71 10.00 -9.06
N GLN A 179 -11.26 8.80 -8.93
CA GLN A 179 -12.69 8.55 -9.21
C GLN A 179 -13.62 9.41 -8.33
N ILE A 180 -13.29 9.56 -7.04
CA ILE A 180 -14.05 10.44 -6.13
C ILE A 180 -13.98 11.90 -6.60
N GLU A 181 -12.81 12.38 -6.97
CA GLU A 181 -12.65 13.75 -7.48
C GLU A 181 -13.44 13.97 -8.77
N ASP A 182 -13.41 13.01 -9.69
CA ASP A 182 -14.15 13.09 -10.95
C ASP A 182 -15.66 13.06 -10.71
N LEU A 183 -16.15 12.20 -9.82
CA LEU A 183 -17.57 12.18 -9.43
C LEU A 183 -18.00 13.47 -8.72
N ARG A 184 -17.15 14.05 -7.87
CA ARG A 184 -17.43 15.34 -7.23
C ARG A 184 -17.55 16.45 -8.26
N LYS A 185 -16.59 16.52 -9.21
CA LYS A 185 -16.67 17.48 -10.33
C LYS A 185 -17.96 17.30 -11.12
N GLN A 186 -18.34 16.06 -11.44
CA GLN A 186 -19.58 15.78 -12.17
C GLN A 186 -20.82 16.20 -11.38
N ALA A 187 -20.84 15.99 -10.06
CA ALA A 187 -21.95 16.37 -9.19
C ALA A 187 -22.07 17.88 -9.00
N ASP A 188 -20.96 18.61 -9.04
CA ASP A 188 -20.91 20.07 -8.89
C ASP A 188 -21.32 20.81 -10.17
N VAL A 189 -21.32 20.14 -11.33
CA VAL A 189 -21.77 20.73 -12.59
C VAL A 189 -23.29 20.87 -12.60
N ASP A 190 -23.77 22.11 -12.76
CA ASP A 190 -25.19 22.40 -12.92
C ASP A 190 -25.69 21.94 -14.30
N VAL A 191 -26.52 20.90 -14.30
CA VAL A 191 -27.17 20.36 -15.50
C VAL A 191 -28.56 20.96 -15.75
N GLY A 192 -28.94 22.00 -15.01
CA GLY A 192 -30.25 22.65 -15.07
C GLY A 192 -31.32 21.95 -14.21
N PRO A 193 -32.49 22.58 -14.01
CA PRO A 193 -33.52 22.13 -13.05
C PRO A 193 -34.07 20.72 -13.28
N HIS A 194 -34.00 20.24 -14.52
CA HIS A 194 -34.46 18.92 -14.94
C HIS A 194 -33.38 18.11 -15.68
N GLY A 195 -32.10 18.49 -15.55
CA GLY A 195 -31.00 17.79 -16.24
C GLY A 195 -30.92 18.05 -17.75
N GLU A 196 -31.44 19.20 -18.21
CA GLU A 196 -31.49 19.58 -19.64
C GLU A 196 -30.11 19.57 -20.32
N TYR A 197 -29.05 19.83 -19.55
CA TYR A 197 -27.69 19.90 -20.07
C TYR A 197 -26.87 18.62 -19.83
N ALA A 198 -27.45 17.59 -19.20
CA ALA A 198 -26.74 16.32 -18.91
C ALA A 198 -26.22 15.64 -20.19
N ALA A 199 -26.94 15.78 -21.31
CA ALA A 199 -26.54 15.25 -22.61
C ALA A 199 -25.22 15.84 -23.16
N PHE A 200 -24.70 16.92 -22.57
CA PHE A 200 -23.48 17.60 -23.00
C PHE A 200 -22.28 17.36 -22.07
N MET A 201 -22.44 16.62 -20.96
CA MET A 201 -21.38 16.44 -19.95
C MET A 201 -20.11 15.76 -20.48
N ASP A 202 -20.19 15.00 -21.58
CA ASP A 202 -19.07 14.27 -22.19
C ASP A 202 -18.75 14.72 -23.63
N HIS A 203 -19.24 15.88 -24.04
CA HIS A 203 -19.04 16.40 -25.39
C HIS A 203 -18.29 17.74 -25.37
N CYS A 204 -17.01 17.71 -25.75
CA CYS A 204 -16.27 18.92 -26.09
C CYS A 204 -16.72 19.40 -27.48
N PHE A 205 -17.08 20.68 -27.60
CA PHE A 205 -17.36 21.32 -28.89
C PHE A 205 -16.11 22.11 -29.32
N ASP A 206 -15.50 21.73 -30.45
CA ASP A 206 -14.44 22.47 -31.13
C ASP A 206 -14.99 23.63 -31.98
#